data_AF-A0A328SJ53-F1
#
_entry.id   AF-A0A328SJ53-F1
#
_cell.length_a   1.000
_cell.length_b   1.000
_cell.length_c   1.000
_cell.angle_alpha   90.00
_cell.angle_beta   90.00
_cell.angle_gamma   90.00
#
_symmetry.space_group_name_H-M   'P 1'
#
loop_
_entity.id
_entity.type
_entity.pdbx_description
1 polymer ?
#
loop_
_entity_poly.entity_id
_entity_poly.type
_entity_poly.pdbx_seq_one_letter_code
_entity_poly.pdbx_strand_id
1 'polypeptide(L)'
;MIKVNVKRYDPVEDLHYTESYEIEKTPKMKVLDALNQINKKYDANIAYRYSCRAGQCGSCAIKVNGKAVLACKAEIQNNDTLEALDFNIIKDLIVDRKPFSEEVRDLNLYIGSESDECNQDPEVIKPEEFELSDKLRSCIGCYSCLSMCPVLKKTEDFVGPYFMRNLADISFDPRDDTSRNEDIINSGLYCCTSCGQCTKTCPKEIDIYGKAIELMRAKIFNQNEGPLAPHKLIRESVMQTNRTVKPDENSDYPEGFIKKYHEEHKDRKAKVAFFTGCMIDYKLPWIAEYLVELFDKLKIEVDIPEGQVCCGSPLLRTGQVDIMPELVDKNYEVFKDYDTVITVCAGCGATLKNNYPEYGVQLNVMDISEFLQDKLNPDDMNELDLKVTYHDPCHLVRSQNISEEPRNILKSLKGVEFIEMEKPDQCCGAGGGVKSGKPEIAEALADEKVDMIDKLDVDYVVTICPFCEYNIGDSLKKKGSKTSVINIMELLNKAYE
;
A
#
# COMPACT_ATOMS: atom_id res chain seq x y z
N MET A 1 -35.81 -7.23 -6.32
CA MET A 1 -35.42 -6.01 -7.04
C MET A 1 -34.16 -5.45 -6.42
N ILE A 2 -33.30 -4.80 -7.21
CA ILE A 2 -32.18 -3.98 -6.73
C ILE A 2 -32.18 -2.62 -7.43
N LYS A 3 -31.67 -1.61 -6.73
CA LYS A 3 -31.37 -0.30 -7.29
C LYS A 3 -29.91 -0.26 -7.75
N VAL A 4 -29.66 0.19 -8.97
CA VAL A 4 -28.32 0.38 -9.54
C VAL A 4 -28.18 1.83 -9.96
N ASN A 5 -27.12 2.50 -9.52
CA ASN A 5 -26.80 3.87 -9.90
C ASN A 5 -25.74 3.84 -10.99
N VAL A 6 -25.89 4.67 -12.02
CA VAL A 6 -24.92 4.77 -13.12
C VAL A 6 -24.52 6.22 -13.26
N LYS A 7 -23.22 6.52 -13.14
CA LYS A 7 -22.67 7.83 -13.49
C LYS A 7 -22.62 7.94 -15.01
N ARG A 8 -23.48 8.80 -15.56
CA ARG A 8 -23.64 9.08 -16.99
C ARG A 8 -22.76 10.25 -17.40
N TYR A 9 -22.40 10.27 -18.68
CA TYR A 9 -21.73 11.41 -19.30
C TYR A 9 -22.29 11.61 -20.71
N ASP A 10 -22.82 12.80 -20.95
CA ASP A 10 -23.24 13.25 -22.27
C ASP A 10 -22.14 14.15 -22.88
N PRO A 11 -21.43 13.69 -23.92
CA PRO A 11 -20.38 14.47 -24.56
C PRO A 11 -20.88 15.63 -25.42
N VAL A 12 -22.18 15.69 -25.76
CA VAL A 12 -22.75 16.79 -26.55
C VAL A 12 -22.97 18.02 -25.67
N GLU A 13 -23.53 17.80 -24.48
CA GLU A 13 -23.85 18.83 -23.50
C GLU A 13 -22.74 19.04 -22.45
N ASP A 14 -21.67 18.23 -22.52
CA ASP A 14 -20.59 18.14 -21.53
C ASP A 14 -21.12 17.97 -20.09
N LEU A 15 -22.12 17.09 -19.93
CA LEU A 15 -22.88 16.95 -18.69
C LEU A 15 -22.62 15.63 -17.99
N HIS A 16 -22.17 15.71 -16.73
CA HIS A 16 -22.11 14.58 -15.80
C HIS A 16 -23.34 14.53 -14.91
N TYR A 17 -23.99 13.38 -14.84
CA TYR A 17 -25.18 13.18 -14.00
C TYR A 17 -25.25 11.72 -13.54
N THR A 18 -26.09 11.44 -12.54
CA THR A 18 -26.32 10.09 -12.05
C THR A 18 -27.76 9.70 -12.28
N GLU A 19 -27.98 8.52 -12.84
CA GLU A 19 -29.30 7.93 -13.00
C GLU A 19 -29.41 6.64 -12.20
N SER A 20 -30.58 6.39 -11.64
CA SER A 20 -30.87 5.19 -10.85
C SER A 20 -31.91 4.33 -11.55
N TYR A 21 -31.67 3.01 -11.55
CA TYR A 21 -32.52 2.03 -12.22
C TYR A 21 -32.89 0.90 -11.27
N GLU A 22 -34.14 0.44 -11.35
CA GLU A 22 -34.62 -0.70 -10.58
C GLU A 22 -34.74 -1.96 -11.43
N ILE A 23 -33.93 -2.96 -11.15
CA ILE A 23 -33.88 -4.19 -11.95
C ILE A 23 -34.12 -5.44 -11.09
N GLU A 24 -34.53 -6.52 -11.76
CA GLU A 24 -34.70 -7.81 -11.11
C GLU A 24 -33.33 -8.47 -10.91
N LYS A 25 -32.92 -8.69 -9.66
CA LYS A 25 -31.66 -9.38 -9.33
C LYS A 25 -31.82 -10.88 -9.49
N THR A 26 -30.90 -11.47 -10.25
CA THR A 26 -30.75 -12.93 -10.36
C THR A 26 -29.57 -13.43 -9.51
N PRO A 27 -29.51 -14.72 -9.15
CA PRO A 27 -28.36 -15.28 -8.43
C PRO A 27 -27.05 -15.09 -9.21
N LYS A 28 -26.00 -14.57 -8.53
CA LYS A 28 -24.67 -14.31 -9.10
C LYS A 28 -24.65 -13.36 -10.32
N MET A 29 -25.70 -12.54 -10.47
CA MET A 29 -25.82 -11.57 -11.55
C MET A 29 -24.59 -10.68 -11.65
N LYS A 30 -24.01 -10.58 -12.84
CA LYS A 30 -22.81 -9.75 -13.06
C LYS A 30 -23.19 -8.31 -13.36
N VAL A 31 -22.27 -7.39 -13.12
CA VAL A 31 -22.45 -5.98 -13.46
C VAL A 31 -22.75 -5.79 -14.96
N LEU A 32 -22.11 -6.58 -15.82
CA LEU A 32 -22.40 -6.59 -17.26
C LEU A 32 -23.85 -7.02 -17.57
N ASP A 33 -24.39 -8.00 -16.84
CA ASP A 33 -25.77 -8.44 -17.00
C ASP A 33 -26.76 -7.34 -16.56
N ALA A 34 -26.43 -6.64 -15.47
CA ALA A 34 -27.21 -5.50 -14.99
C ALA A 34 -27.27 -4.39 -16.03
N LEU A 35 -26.13 -3.99 -16.60
CA LEU A 35 -26.08 -2.99 -17.67
C LEU A 35 -26.92 -3.40 -18.89
N ASN A 36 -26.81 -4.66 -19.33
CA ASN A 36 -27.63 -5.18 -20.43
C ASN A 36 -29.13 -5.14 -20.10
N GLN A 37 -29.51 -5.52 -18.88
CA GLN A 37 -30.91 -5.53 -18.44
C GLN A 37 -31.47 -4.11 -18.32
N ILE A 38 -30.69 -3.16 -17.81
CA ILE A 38 -31.08 -1.74 -17.72
C ILE A 38 -31.36 -1.20 -19.12
N ASN A 39 -30.42 -1.36 -20.05
CA ASN A 39 -30.60 -0.90 -21.44
C ASN A 39 -31.83 -1.56 -22.08
N LYS A 40 -32.04 -2.86 -21.90
CA LYS A 40 -33.20 -3.57 -22.47
C LYS A 40 -34.53 -3.13 -21.85
N LYS A 41 -34.59 -2.90 -20.55
CA LYS A 41 -35.83 -2.59 -19.81
C LYS A 41 -36.25 -1.14 -19.97
N TYR A 42 -35.28 -0.22 -19.98
CA TYR A 42 -35.53 1.22 -19.88
C TYR A 42 -35.20 1.99 -21.17
N ASP A 43 -34.61 1.35 -22.18
CA ASP A 43 -34.02 2.04 -23.33
C ASP A 43 -33.04 3.16 -22.91
N ALA A 44 -32.28 2.88 -21.84
CA ALA A 44 -31.41 3.85 -21.18
C ALA A 44 -30.20 4.30 -22.04
N ASN A 45 -29.90 3.55 -23.12
CA ASN A 45 -28.81 3.83 -24.06
C ASN A 45 -27.45 4.09 -23.39
N ILE A 46 -27.18 3.40 -22.27
CA ILE A 46 -25.92 3.46 -21.52
C ILE A 46 -24.80 2.86 -22.38
N ALA A 47 -23.75 3.63 -22.61
CA ALA A 47 -22.58 3.19 -23.35
C ALA A 47 -21.54 2.52 -22.41
N TYR A 48 -21.13 1.29 -22.77
CA TYR A 48 -20.05 0.56 -22.12
C TYR A 48 -19.40 -0.43 -23.10
N ARG A 49 -18.14 -0.80 -22.84
CA ARG A 49 -17.39 -1.75 -23.67
C ARG A 49 -17.45 -3.17 -23.09
N TYR A 50 -17.56 -4.18 -23.94
CA TYR A 50 -17.29 -5.58 -23.58
C TYR A 50 -16.97 -6.39 -24.84
N SER A 51 -16.31 -7.54 -24.67
CA SER A 51 -16.01 -8.46 -25.77
C SER A 51 -16.13 -9.92 -25.31
N CYS A 52 -15.06 -10.51 -24.74
CA CYS A 52 -15.01 -11.95 -24.48
C CYS A 52 -15.95 -12.50 -23.40
N ARG A 53 -16.45 -11.65 -22.49
CA ARG A 53 -17.22 -12.02 -21.26
C ARG A 53 -16.55 -13.05 -20.33
N ALA A 54 -15.29 -13.42 -20.59
CA ALA A 54 -14.55 -14.45 -19.84
C ALA A 54 -13.49 -13.86 -18.89
N GLY A 55 -13.36 -12.53 -18.80
CA GLY A 55 -12.31 -11.87 -18.02
C GLY A 55 -10.92 -11.94 -18.65
N GLN A 56 -10.85 -12.09 -19.98
CA GLN A 56 -9.60 -12.27 -20.72
C GLN A 56 -9.20 -11.04 -21.56
N CYS A 57 -10.15 -10.23 -22.02
CA CYS A 57 -9.87 -9.11 -22.91
C CYS A 57 -9.67 -7.74 -22.22
N GLY A 58 -9.97 -7.63 -20.91
CA GLY A 58 -9.91 -6.35 -20.17
C GLY A 58 -10.87 -5.23 -20.63
N SER A 59 -11.68 -5.45 -21.66
CA SER A 59 -12.50 -4.42 -22.32
C SER A 59 -13.60 -3.84 -21.42
N CYS A 60 -14.21 -4.67 -20.57
CA CYS A 60 -15.30 -4.26 -19.67
C CYS A 60 -14.85 -3.76 -18.30
N ALA A 61 -13.62 -3.24 -18.20
CA ALA A 61 -13.12 -2.66 -16.97
C ALA A 61 -13.80 -1.32 -16.70
N ILE A 62 -14.40 -1.19 -15.52
CA ILE A 62 -15.11 0.00 -15.01
C ILE A 62 -14.87 0.09 -13.49
N LYS A 63 -15.44 1.09 -12.81
CA LYS A 63 -15.49 1.12 -11.34
C LYS A 63 -16.88 0.75 -10.81
N VAL A 64 -16.90 0.08 -9.67
CA VAL A 64 -18.08 -0.14 -8.84
C VAL A 64 -17.76 0.40 -7.46
N ASN A 65 -18.53 1.39 -7.00
CA ASN A 65 -18.32 2.08 -5.72
C ASN A 65 -16.85 2.55 -5.56
N GLY A 66 -16.32 3.23 -6.57
CA GLY A 66 -14.92 3.70 -6.60
C GLY A 66 -13.84 2.63 -6.85
N LYS A 67 -14.16 1.33 -6.83
CA LYS A 67 -13.18 0.23 -7.02
C LYS A 67 -13.19 -0.28 -8.45
N ALA A 68 -12.04 -0.38 -9.10
CA ALA A 68 -11.94 -0.93 -10.45
C ALA A 68 -12.20 -2.44 -10.47
N VAL A 69 -13.08 -2.88 -11.38
CA VAL A 69 -13.47 -4.27 -11.57
C VAL A 69 -13.67 -4.60 -13.05
N LEU A 70 -13.70 -5.88 -13.38
CA LEU A 70 -14.23 -6.33 -14.67
C LEU A 70 -15.74 -6.55 -14.55
N ALA A 71 -16.54 -5.79 -15.31
CA ALA A 71 -18.00 -5.88 -15.24
C ALA A 71 -18.55 -7.29 -15.54
N CYS A 72 -17.84 -8.09 -16.34
CA CYS A 72 -18.21 -9.49 -16.63
C CYS A 72 -17.87 -10.49 -15.49
N LYS A 73 -17.15 -10.06 -14.45
CA LYS A 73 -16.74 -10.92 -13.32
C LYS A 73 -17.33 -10.47 -11.99
N ALA A 74 -17.39 -9.16 -11.76
CA ALA A 74 -17.96 -8.59 -10.54
C ALA A 74 -19.47 -8.84 -10.47
N GLU A 75 -19.93 -9.19 -9.27
CA GLU A 75 -21.35 -9.35 -8.97
C GLU A 75 -21.97 -8.01 -8.59
N ILE A 76 -23.17 -7.74 -9.12
CA ILE A 76 -23.90 -6.52 -8.80
C ILE A 76 -24.64 -6.67 -7.46
N GLN A 77 -24.53 -5.66 -6.62
CA GLN A 77 -25.24 -5.53 -5.36
C GLN A 77 -26.26 -4.40 -5.40
N ASN A 78 -27.14 -4.40 -4.39
CA ASN A 78 -28.12 -3.33 -4.25
C ASN A 78 -27.42 -2.02 -3.88
N ASN A 79 -27.84 -0.93 -4.51
CA ASN A 79 -27.26 0.42 -4.38
C ASN A 79 -25.84 0.59 -4.93
N ASP A 80 -25.33 -0.37 -5.71
CA ASP A 80 -24.05 -0.20 -6.40
C ASP A 80 -24.08 1.01 -7.34
N THR A 81 -22.97 1.74 -7.33
CA THR A 81 -22.72 2.88 -8.23
C THR A 81 -21.67 2.47 -9.27
N LEU A 82 -22.07 2.50 -10.54
CA LEU A 82 -21.23 2.18 -11.68
C LEU A 82 -20.63 3.45 -12.26
N GLU A 83 -19.32 3.45 -12.49
CA GLU A 83 -18.57 4.62 -12.95
C GLU A 83 -17.52 4.22 -13.99
N ALA A 84 -17.17 5.15 -14.87
CA ALA A 84 -16.04 4.98 -15.79
C ALA A 84 -14.71 4.82 -15.01
N LEU A 85 -13.65 4.35 -15.67
CA LEU A 85 -12.29 4.45 -15.12
C LEU A 85 -11.84 5.93 -15.07
N ASP A 86 -10.82 6.23 -14.27
CA ASP A 86 -10.31 7.59 -14.04
C ASP A 86 -9.45 8.12 -15.22
N PHE A 87 -10.02 8.09 -16.43
CA PHE A 87 -9.45 8.61 -17.67
C PHE A 87 -10.47 9.50 -18.38
N ASN A 88 -10.10 10.11 -19.50
CA ASN A 88 -11.01 10.89 -20.33
C ASN A 88 -12.22 10.05 -20.76
N ILE A 89 -13.42 10.46 -20.37
CA ILE A 89 -14.67 9.74 -20.65
C ILE A 89 -15.15 10.15 -22.04
N ILE A 90 -15.42 9.17 -22.90
CA ILE A 90 -15.99 9.38 -24.25
C ILE A 90 -17.51 9.50 -24.14
N LYS A 91 -18.14 8.55 -23.44
CA LYS A 91 -19.59 8.52 -23.16
C LYS A 91 -19.86 7.52 -22.04
N ASP A 92 -20.65 7.91 -21.05
CA ASP A 92 -21.05 7.06 -19.91
C ASP A 92 -19.87 6.32 -19.27
N LEU A 93 -19.75 5.00 -19.49
CA LEU A 93 -18.71 4.15 -18.90
C LEU A 93 -17.56 3.85 -19.88
N ILE A 94 -17.59 4.45 -21.08
CA ILE A 94 -16.53 4.32 -22.08
C ILE A 94 -15.51 5.42 -21.89
N VAL A 95 -14.25 5.01 -21.76
CA VAL A 95 -13.08 5.88 -21.65
C VAL A 95 -12.20 5.80 -22.89
N ASP A 96 -11.49 6.88 -23.17
CA ASP A 96 -10.43 6.88 -24.16
C ASP A 96 -9.23 6.08 -23.65
N ARG A 97 -8.78 5.14 -24.47
CA ARG A 97 -7.62 4.27 -24.21
C ARG A 97 -6.49 4.49 -25.22
N LYS A 98 -6.71 5.33 -26.23
CA LYS A 98 -5.75 5.60 -27.31
C LYS A 98 -4.42 6.14 -26.77
N PRO A 99 -4.37 7.10 -25.83
CA PRO A 99 -3.11 7.61 -25.31
C PRO A 99 -2.23 6.51 -24.72
N PHE A 100 -2.82 5.55 -24.00
CA PHE A 100 -2.05 4.45 -23.40
C PHE A 100 -1.51 3.46 -24.42
N SER A 101 -2.21 3.25 -25.55
CA SER A 101 -1.68 2.41 -26.62
C SER A 101 -0.57 3.08 -27.41
N GLU A 102 -0.62 4.42 -27.55
CA GLU A 102 0.44 5.20 -28.18
C GLU A 102 1.69 5.21 -27.29
N GLU A 103 1.53 5.44 -25.99
CA GLU A 103 2.62 5.35 -25.02
C GLU A 103 3.32 3.97 -25.04
N VAL A 104 2.55 2.86 -25.04
CA VAL A 104 3.14 1.51 -25.15
C VAL A 104 3.99 1.33 -26.40
N ARG A 105 3.56 1.90 -27.53
CA ARG A 105 4.29 1.81 -28.80
C ARG A 105 5.65 2.51 -28.69
N ASP A 106 5.72 3.57 -27.91
CA ASP A 106 6.89 4.43 -27.81
C ASP A 106 7.90 3.93 -26.74
N LEU A 107 7.52 2.92 -25.91
CA LEU A 107 8.38 2.27 -24.91
C LEU A 107 9.43 1.27 -25.45
N ASN A 108 9.63 1.17 -26.77
CA ASN A 108 10.62 0.27 -27.39
C ASN A 108 10.58 -1.19 -26.87
N LEU A 109 9.38 -1.76 -26.70
CA LEU A 109 9.14 -3.09 -26.11
C LEU A 109 9.49 -4.29 -27.04
N TYR A 110 10.47 -4.14 -27.91
CA TYR A 110 11.04 -5.22 -28.70
C TYR A 110 12.31 -5.73 -28.02
N ILE A 111 12.66 -7.00 -28.23
CA ILE A 111 13.88 -7.60 -27.67
C ILE A 111 15.09 -6.99 -28.38
N GLY A 112 15.99 -6.38 -27.60
CA GLY A 112 17.25 -5.85 -28.09
C GLY A 112 18.32 -6.93 -28.20
N SER A 113 19.28 -6.72 -29.11
CA SER A 113 20.49 -7.53 -29.26
C SER A 113 21.66 -6.57 -29.50
N GLU A 114 22.71 -6.64 -28.68
CA GLU A 114 23.99 -5.94 -28.92
C GLU A 114 24.78 -6.61 -30.05
N SER A 115 24.45 -7.87 -30.37
CA SER A 115 25.00 -8.59 -31.52
C SER A 115 24.23 -8.26 -32.80
N ASP A 116 24.98 -7.97 -33.88
CA ASP A 116 24.46 -7.90 -35.25
C ASP A 116 24.24 -9.29 -35.88
N GLU A 117 24.65 -10.37 -35.20
CA GLU A 117 24.49 -11.74 -35.71
C GLU A 117 23.03 -12.20 -35.59
N CYS A 118 22.36 -12.28 -36.75
CA CYS A 118 21.03 -12.87 -36.85
C CYS A 118 21.13 -14.40 -36.78
N ASN A 119 20.92 -14.97 -35.60
CA ASN A 119 20.86 -16.42 -35.44
C ASN A 119 19.64 -16.99 -36.18
N GLN A 120 19.85 -17.98 -37.06
CA GLN A 120 18.74 -18.55 -37.87
C GLN A 120 17.91 -19.56 -37.09
N ASP A 121 18.47 -20.14 -36.02
CA ASP A 121 17.79 -21.10 -35.17
C ASP A 121 17.06 -20.37 -34.02
N PRO A 122 15.84 -20.80 -33.65
CA PRO A 122 15.17 -20.28 -32.47
C PRO A 122 16.00 -20.52 -31.21
N GLU A 123 16.17 -19.46 -30.41
CA GLU A 123 16.84 -19.56 -29.11
C GLU A 123 16.02 -20.43 -28.14
N VAL A 124 16.71 -21.36 -27.46
CA VAL A 124 16.10 -22.27 -26.49
C VAL A 124 16.08 -21.61 -25.13
N ILE A 125 14.88 -21.33 -24.60
CA ILE A 125 14.68 -20.77 -23.26
C ILE A 125 14.19 -21.87 -22.32
N LYS A 126 14.77 -21.94 -21.12
CA LYS A 126 14.28 -22.84 -20.05
C LYS A 126 13.15 -22.18 -19.27
N PRO A 127 12.15 -22.94 -18.79
CA PRO A 127 11.06 -22.40 -17.99
C PRO A 127 11.54 -21.59 -16.76
N GLU A 128 12.63 -22.01 -16.12
CA GLU A 128 13.23 -21.34 -14.95
C GLU A 128 13.72 -19.92 -15.29
N GLU A 129 14.21 -19.69 -16.51
CA GLU A 129 14.70 -18.38 -16.97
C GLU A 129 13.56 -17.39 -17.23
N PHE A 130 12.32 -17.89 -17.24
CA PHE A 130 11.13 -17.12 -17.57
C PHE A 130 10.14 -16.99 -16.40
N GLU A 131 10.42 -17.62 -15.26
CA GLU A 131 9.49 -17.66 -14.11
C GLU A 131 9.11 -16.26 -13.63
N LEU A 132 10.06 -15.32 -13.64
CA LEU A 132 9.83 -13.95 -13.21
C LEU A 132 8.90 -13.17 -14.17
N SER A 133 9.10 -13.31 -15.47
CA SER A 133 8.37 -12.55 -16.50
C SER A 133 7.03 -13.18 -16.87
N ASP A 134 6.85 -14.49 -16.71
CA ASP A 134 5.61 -15.21 -17.05
C ASP A 134 4.36 -14.55 -16.46
N LYS A 135 4.37 -14.28 -15.16
CA LYS A 135 3.22 -13.64 -14.51
C LYS A 135 3.01 -12.21 -15.00
N LEU A 136 4.08 -11.46 -15.30
CA LEU A 136 3.98 -10.10 -15.85
C LEU A 136 3.32 -10.11 -17.25
N ARG A 137 3.58 -11.13 -18.06
CA ARG A 137 2.97 -11.28 -19.41
C ARG A 137 1.48 -11.58 -19.41
N SER A 138 0.93 -12.05 -18.29
CA SER A 138 -0.50 -12.36 -18.16
C SER A 138 -1.43 -11.13 -18.19
N CYS A 139 -0.88 -9.93 -18.34
CA CYS A 139 -1.66 -8.69 -18.37
C CYS A 139 -2.64 -8.64 -19.54
N ILE A 140 -3.88 -8.26 -19.24
CA ILE A 140 -4.99 -8.21 -20.22
C ILE A 140 -5.33 -6.79 -20.69
N GLY A 141 -4.47 -5.80 -20.46
CA GLY A 141 -4.70 -4.42 -20.90
C GLY A 141 -6.03 -3.82 -20.37
N CYS A 142 -6.41 -4.15 -19.14
CA CYS A 142 -7.64 -3.62 -18.53
C CYS A 142 -7.48 -2.20 -17.97
N TYR A 143 -6.24 -1.74 -17.75
CA TYR A 143 -5.87 -0.43 -17.21
C TYR A 143 -6.39 -0.11 -15.80
N SER A 144 -6.97 -1.09 -15.08
CA SER A 144 -7.43 -0.91 -13.69
C SER A 144 -6.31 -0.40 -12.76
N CYS A 145 -5.07 -0.88 -12.94
CA CYS A 145 -3.94 -0.44 -12.14
C CYS A 145 -3.57 1.04 -12.35
N LEU A 146 -3.73 1.58 -13.57
CA LEU A 146 -3.55 3.01 -13.83
C LEU A 146 -4.66 3.81 -13.17
N SER A 147 -5.92 3.42 -13.39
CA SER A 147 -7.08 4.13 -12.82
C SER A 147 -7.04 4.19 -11.29
N MET A 148 -6.51 3.16 -10.62
CA MET A 148 -6.46 3.08 -9.15
C MET A 148 -5.14 3.59 -8.57
N CYS A 149 -4.15 3.98 -9.38
CA CYS A 149 -2.87 4.46 -8.86
C CYS A 149 -3.04 5.88 -8.29
N PRO A 150 -2.79 6.11 -6.99
CA PRO A 150 -2.97 7.43 -6.41
C PRO A 150 -1.89 8.43 -6.87
N VAL A 151 -0.69 7.94 -7.23
CA VAL A 151 0.46 8.77 -7.63
C VAL A 151 0.21 9.49 -8.96
N LEU A 152 -0.47 8.85 -9.91
CA LEU A 152 -0.70 9.40 -11.27
C LEU A 152 -1.50 10.71 -11.28
N LYS A 153 -2.26 10.99 -10.21
CA LYS A 153 -3.00 12.25 -10.08
C LYS A 153 -2.16 13.39 -9.49
N LYS A 154 -0.93 13.10 -9.07
CA LYS A 154 -0.08 14.02 -8.29
C LYS A 154 1.20 14.42 -9.01
N THR A 155 1.61 13.67 -10.03
CA THR A 155 2.81 13.96 -10.80
C THR A 155 2.69 13.40 -12.20
N GLU A 156 3.29 14.12 -13.16
CA GLU A 156 3.48 13.66 -14.54
C GLU A 156 4.80 12.88 -14.70
N ASP A 157 5.72 12.97 -13.72
CA ASP A 157 7.03 12.29 -13.75
C ASP A 157 6.90 10.76 -13.68
N PHE A 158 5.72 10.23 -13.35
CA PHE A 158 5.48 8.79 -13.22
C PHE A 158 4.52 8.29 -14.29
N VAL A 159 4.98 7.40 -15.16
CA VAL A 159 4.14 6.83 -16.21
C VAL A 159 3.06 5.88 -15.66
N GLY A 160 3.32 5.25 -14.51
CA GLY A 160 2.35 4.39 -13.83
C GLY A 160 2.62 2.89 -13.89
N PRO A 161 1.87 2.10 -13.09
CA PRO A 161 2.12 0.67 -12.89
C PRO A 161 1.97 -0.19 -14.16
N TYR A 162 1.09 0.17 -15.09
CA TYR A 162 0.89 -0.62 -16.31
C TYR A 162 2.14 -0.62 -17.20
N PHE A 163 2.76 0.54 -17.37
CA PHE A 163 3.95 0.73 -18.19
C PHE A 163 5.21 0.22 -17.48
N MET A 164 5.34 0.49 -16.18
CA MET A 164 6.41 -0.12 -15.34
C MET A 164 6.42 -1.64 -15.45
N ARG A 165 5.25 -2.27 -15.54
CA ARG A 165 5.12 -3.71 -15.76
C ARG A 165 5.60 -4.14 -17.15
N ASN A 166 5.31 -3.37 -18.21
CA ASN A 166 5.84 -3.66 -19.56
C ASN A 166 7.37 -3.50 -19.60
N LEU A 167 7.90 -2.44 -18.97
CA LEU A 167 9.34 -2.22 -18.86
C LEU A 167 10.04 -3.33 -18.08
N ALA A 168 9.45 -3.80 -16.99
CA ALA A 168 9.97 -4.94 -16.25
C ALA A 168 9.92 -6.24 -17.08
N ASP A 169 8.83 -6.48 -17.80
CA ASP A 169 8.68 -7.67 -18.64
C ASP A 169 9.79 -7.79 -19.69
N ILE A 170 10.13 -6.68 -20.36
CA ILE A 170 11.23 -6.68 -21.33
C ILE A 170 12.62 -6.67 -20.66
N SER A 171 12.79 -5.89 -19.59
CA SER A 171 14.06 -5.76 -18.85
C SER A 171 14.51 -7.05 -18.14
N PHE A 172 13.58 -7.98 -17.91
CA PHE A 172 13.85 -9.31 -17.35
C PHE A 172 13.67 -10.43 -18.38
N ASP A 173 13.47 -10.13 -19.67
CA ASP A 173 13.53 -11.17 -20.71
C ASP A 173 15.00 -11.60 -20.90
N PRO A 174 15.34 -12.89 -20.75
CA PRO A 174 16.72 -13.34 -20.84
C PRO A 174 17.35 -13.16 -22.23
N ARG A 175 16.53 -12.92 -23.27
CA ARG A 175 16.98 -12.69 -24.64
C ARG A 175 17.32 -11.23 -24.93
N ASP A 176 16.92 -10.31 -24.06
CA ASP A 176 17.23 -8.90 -24.22
C ASP A 176 18.55 -8.60 -23.49
N ASP A 177 19.62 -8.40 -24.27
CA ASP A 177 20.94 -8.05 -23.74
C ASP A 177 21.18 -6.53 -23.68
N THR A 178 20.22 -5.71 -24.12
CA THR A 178 20.34 -4.26 -24.11
C THR A 178 19.93 -3.67 -22.76
N SER A 179 20.63 -2.61 -22.33
CA SER A 179 20.25 -1.92 -21.08
C SER A 179 18.96 -1.12 -21.26
N ARG A 180 18.00 -1.36 -20.36
CA ARG A 180 16.71 -0.62 -20.28
C ARG A 180 16.67 0.37 -19.12
N ASN A 181 17.79 0.56 -18.41
CA ASN A 181 17.81 1.25 -17.13
C ASN A 181 17.45 2.73 -17.26
N GLU A 182 17.96 3.41 -18.28
CA GLU A 182 17.66 4.81 -18.54
C GLU A 182 16.15 5.02 -18.75
N ASP A 183 15.52 4.22 -19.62
CA ASP A 183 14.07 4.26 -19.87
C ASP A 183 13.27 4.01 -18.59
N ILE A 184 13.69 3.03 -17.78
CA ILE A 184 13.05 2.71 -16.49
C ILE A 184 13.14 3.88 -15.51
N ILE A 185 14.32 4.47 -15.36
CA ILE A 185 14.56 5.58 -14.43
C ILE A 185 13.78 6.82 -14.88
N ASN A 186 13.88 7.18 -16.16
CA ASN A 186 13.21 8.33 -16.76
C ASN A 186 11.68 8.19 -16.76
N SER A 187 11.16 6.96 -16.72
CA SER A 187 9.72 6.68 -16.53
C SER A 187 9.22 6.91 -15.09
N GLY A 188 10.07 7.39 -14.18
CA GLY A 188 9.69 7.73 -12.81
C GLY A 188 9.68 6.57 -11.83
N LEU A 189 10.59 5.61 -11.97
CA LEU A 189 10.67 4.42 -11.10
C LEU A 189 10.58 4.76 -9.60
N TYR A 190 11.23 5.83 -9.17
CA TYR A 190 11.30 6.26 -7.77
C TYR A 190 10.15 7.16 -7.31
N CYS A 191 9.16 7.41 -8.18
CA CYS A 191 7.91 8.11 -7.82
C CYS A 191 6.87 7.14 -7.21
N CYS A 192 7.01 5.83 -7.44
CA CYS A 192 6.07 4.85 -6.89
C CYS A 192 6.24 4.69 -5.37
N THR A 193 5.14 4.77 -4.63
CA THR A 193 5.12 4.63 -3.16
C THR A 193 5.19 3.17 -2.66
N SER A 194 5.29 2.18 -3.55
CA SER A 194 5.19 0.75 -3.24
C SER A 194 3.92 0.38 -2.45
N CYS A 195 2.82 1.15 -2.58
CA CYS A 195 1.62 0.93 -1.77
C CYS A 195 0.78 -0.30 -2.20
N GLY A 196 1.16 -0.99 -3.27
CA GLY A 196 0.52 -2.23 -3.73
C GLY A 196 -0.90 -2.14 -4.30
N GLN A 197 -1.46 -0.93 -4.48
CA GLN A 197 -2.82 -0.78 -5.01
C GLN A 197 -2.99 -1.37 -6.42
N CYS A 198 -1.92 -1.29 -7.24
CA CYS A 198 -1.89 -1.88 -8.58
C CYS A 198 -2.00 -3.41 -8.56
N THR A 199 -1.36 -4.08 -7.60
CA THR A 199 -1.45 -5.53 -7.40
C THR A 199 -2.83 -5.91 -6.88
N LYS A 200 -3.34 -5.20 -5.85
CA LYS A 200 -4.66 -5.48 -5.24
C LYS A 200 -5.81 -5.34 -6.23
N THR A 201 -5.76 -4.37 -7.15
CA THR A 201 -6.81 -4.17 -8.16
C THR A 201 -6.67 -5.07 -9.39
N CYS A 202 -5.55 -5.77 -9.56
CA CYS A 202 -5.28 -6.52 -10.79
C CYS A 202 -6.16 -7.78 -10.86
N PRO A 203 -7.04 -7.92 -11.88
CA PRO A 203 -7.89 -9.11 -12.02
C PRO A 203 -7.12 -10.37 -12.44
N LYS A 204 -5.83 -10.24 -12.71
CA LYS A 204 -4.89 -11.33 -13.04
C LYS A 204 -3.90 -11.62 -11.93
N GLU A 205 -4.01 -10.92 -10.80
CA GLU A 205 -3.16 -11.12 -9.62
C GLU A 205 -1.68 -10.98 -9.98
N ILE A 206 -1.37 -9.98 -10.83
CA ILE A 206 0.00 -9.66 -11.19
C ILE A 206 0.56 -8.78 -10.08
N ASP A 207 1.67 -9.23 -9.48
CA ASP A 207 2.37 -8.44 -8.48
C ASP A 207 3.26 -7.37 -9.12
N ILE A 208 2.65 -6.25 -9.50
CA ILE A 208 3.34 -5.16 -10.19
C ILE A 208 4.30 -4.41 -9.24
N TYR A 209 3.95 -4.26 -7.97
CA TYR A 209 4.84 -3.53 -7.05
C TYR A 209 6.06 -4.39 -6.68
N GLY A 210 5.85 -5.64 -6.28
CA GLY A 210 6.93 -6.52 -5.82
C GLY A 210 7.75 -7.12 -6.96
N LYS A 211 7.11 -7.66 -8.01
CA LYS A 211 7.78 -8.38 -9.11
C LYS A 211 8.14 -7.54 -10.33
N ALA A 212 7.74 -6.26 -10.37
CA ALA A 212 8.22 -5.34 -11.39
C ALA A 212 8.98 -4.16 -10.77
N ILE A 213 8.31 -3.30 -10.02
CA ILE A 213 8.91 -2.04 -9.54
C ILE A 213 10.09 -2.29 -8.59
N GLU A 214 9.93 -3.11 -7.55
CA GLU A 214 10.99 -3.35 -6.57
C GLU A 214 12.17 -4.13 -7.14
N LEU A 215 11.92 -5.10 -8.02
CA LEU A 215 13.01 -5.80 -8.71
C LEU A 215 13.76 -4.91 -9.69
N MET A 216 13.08 -4.02 -10.42
CA MET A 216 13.77 -3.03 -11.26
C MET A 216 14.64 -2.08 -10.42
N ARG A 217 14.15 -1.65 -9.25
CA ARG A 217 14.95 -0.86 -8.30
C ARG A 217 16.19 -1.63 -7.84
N ALA A 218 16.05 -2.92 -7.55
CA ALA A 218 17.15 -3.78 -7.14
C ALA A 218 18.17 -3.99 -8.27
N LYS A 219 17.71 -4.21 -9.51
CA LYS A 219 18.55 -4.30 -10.71
C LYS A 219 19.39 -3.03 -10.89
N ILE A 220 18.74 -1.86 -10.87
CA ILE A 220 19.39 -0.55 -11.01
C ILE A 220 20.41 -0.31 -9.88
N PHE A 221 20.09 -0.67 -8.65
CA PHE A 221 21.04 -0.58 -7.53
C PHE A 221 22.26 -1.48 -7.74
N ASN A 222 22.06 -2.75 -8.12
CA ASN A 222 23.14 -3.70 -8.36
C ASN A 222 24.08 -3.28 -9.51
N GLN A 223 23.56 -2.50 -10.46
CA GLN A 223 24.32 -1.93 -11.58
C GLN A 223 24.95 -0.56 -11.25
N ASN A 224 24.82 -0.08 -10.01
CA ASN A 224 25.34 1.20 -9.52
C ASN A 224 24.73 2.46 -10.17
N GLU A 225 23.55 2.34 -10.79
CA GLU A 225 22.86 3.43 -11.48
C GLU A 225 21.79 4.13 -10.61
N GLY A 226 21.55 3.62 -9.40
CA GLY A 226 20.63 4.21 -8.42
C GLY A 226 20.90 3.70 -7.00
N PRO A 227 19.96 3.85 -6.06
CA PRO A 227 18.76 4.68 -6.14
C PRO A 227 19.09 6.19 -6.02
N LEU A 228 18.07 7.02 -5.76
CA LEU A 228 18.26 8.46 -5.55
C LEU A 228 19.22 8.73 -4.36
N ALA A 229 19.96 9.85 -4.40
CA ALA A 229 20.92 10.20 -3.36
C ALA A 229 20.33 10.17 -1.92
N PRO A 230 19.11 10.68 -1.66
CA PRO A 230 18.50 10.56 -0.33
C PRO A 230 18.27 9.11 0.14
N HIS A 231 18.02 8.18 -0.78
CA HIS A 231 17.85 6.76 -0.44
C HIS A 231 19.18 6.11 -0.04
N LYS A 232 20.29 6.53 -0.65
CA LYS A 232 21.64 6.07 -0.29
C LYS A 232 22.02 6.49 1.13
N LEU A 233 21.65 7.71 1.53
CA LEU A 233 21.87 8.21 2.91
C LEU A 233 21.13 7.34 3.96
N ILE A 234 19.95 6.83 3.64
CA ILE A 234 19.22 5.91 4.53
C ILE A 234 19.99 4.59 4.70
N ARG A 235 20.56 4.05 3.61
CA ARG A 235 21.41 2.84 3.67
C ARG A 235 22.67 3.09 4.49
N GLU A 236 23.35 4.20 4.26
CA GLU A 236 24.53 4.60 5.05
C GLU A 236 24.22 4.69 6.53
N SER A 237 23.08 5.27 6.90
CA SER A 237 22.61 5.29 8.30
C SER A 237 22.46 3.88 8.85
N VAL A 238 21.80 2.97 8.13
CA VAL A 238 21.63 1.59 8.58
C VAL A 238 22.97 0.87 8.73
N MET A 239 23.92 1.06 7.82
CA MET A 239 25.25 0.45 7.95
C MET A 239 26.03 0.99 9.15
N GLN A 240 25.85 2.26 9.51
CA GLN A 240 26.58 2.90 10.60
C GLN A 240 25.95 2.63 11.97
N THR A 241 24.62 2.60 12.05
CA THR A 241 23.88 2.60 13.32
C THR A 241 22.90 1.44 13.47
N ASN A 242 22.80 0.56 12.47
CA ASN A 242 21.74 -0.45 12.34
C ASN A 242 20.31 0.12 12.26
N ARG A 243 20.15 1.44 12.09
CA ARG A 243 18.85 2.16 12.13
C ARG A 243 18.73 3.17 11.00
N THR A 244 17.51 3.40 10.51
CA THR A 244 17.23 4.39 9.45
C THR A 244 17.01 5.80 9.99
N VAL A 245 16.79 5.92 11.30
CA VAL A 245 16.50 7.18 11.99
C VAL A 245 17.61 7.38 13.01
N LYS A 246 18.13 8.60 13.09
CA LYS A 246 19.16 8.97 14.06
C LYS A 246 18.50 9.38 15.39
N PRO A 247 19.18 9.17 16.53
CA PRO A 247 18.73 9.69 17.81
C PRO A 247 18.58 11.22 17.78
N ASP A 248 17.73 11.74 18.65
CA ASP A 248 17.42 13.17 18.75
C ASP A 248 17.74 13.65 20.17
N GLU A 249 18.82 14.43 20.30
CA GLU A 249 19.31 14.90 21.62
C GLU A 249 18.29 15.76 22.38
N ASN A 250 17.28 16.31 21.69
CA ASN A 250 16.22 17.12 22.31
C ASN A 250 14.97 16.30 22.65
N SER A 251 14.95 14.99 22.37
CA SER A 251 13.89 14.09 22.78
C SER A 251 14.01 13.73 24.26
N ASP A 252 12.90 13.35 24.89
CA ASP A 252 12.89 12.68 26.20
C ASP A 252 13.67 11.35 26.19
N TYR A 253 14.00 10.85 25.00
CA TYR A 253 14.75 9.63 24.72
C TYR A 253 15.97 9.91 23.83
N PRO A 254 16.99 10.62 24.33
CA PRO A 254 18.12 11.07 23.51
C PRO A 254 18.96 9.93 22.92
N GLU A 255 18.95 8.76 23.54
CA GLU A 255 19.63 7.55 23.06
C GLU A 255 18.66 6.47 22.54
N GLY A 256 17.37 6.80 22.43
CA GLY A 256 16.29 5.90 22.00
C GLY A 256 15.52 5.29 23.17
N PHE A 257 14.25 4.96 22.91
CA PHE A 257 13.35 4.34 23.87
C PHE A 257 13.87 2.99 24.38
N ILE A 258 14.40 2.16 23.48
CA ILE A 258 14.82 0.80 23.83
C ILE A 258 15.92 0.80 24.89
N LYS A 259 16.89 1.72 24.77
CA LYS A 259 18.02 1.78 25.70
C LYS A 259 17.54 2.07 27.13
N LYS A 260 16.70 3.09 27.29
CA LYS A 260 16.11 3.44 28.59
C LYS A 260 15.25 2.29 29.15
N TYR A 261 14.40 1.69 28.31
CA TYR A 261 13.59 0.54 28.73
C TYR A 261 14.45 -0.64 29.22
N HIS A 262 15.53 -0.96 28.49
CA HIS A 262 16.41 -2.06 28.83
C HIS A 262 17.14 -1.81 30.17
N GLU A 263 17.58 -0.58 30.44
CA GLU A 263 18.21 -0.24 31.73
C GLU A 263 17.30 -0.52 32.94
N GLU A 264 16.00 -0.33 32.78
CA GLU A 264 14.98 -0.54 33.81
C GLU A 264 14.50 -2.02 33.90
N HIS A 265 14.72 -2.83 32.85
CA HIS A 265 14.09 -4.15 32.68
C HIS A 265 15.05 -5.29 32.28
N LYS A 266 16.36 -5.19 32.58
CA LYS A 266 17.42 -6.12 32.14
C LYS A 266 17.12 -7.62 32.31
N ASP A 267 16.38 -7.99 33.36
CA ASP A 267 16.10 -9.40 33.70
C ASP A 267 14.67 -9.85 33.32
N ARG A 268 13.92 -9.05 32.56
CA ARG A 268 12.53 -9.37 32.17
C ARG A 268 12.53 -10.57 31.21
N LYS A 269 11.77 -11.61 31.54
CA LYS A 269 11.64 -12.84 30.74
C LYS A 269 10.21 -13.00 30.23
N ALA A 270 9.83 -12.16 29.28
CA ALA A 270 8.53 -12.27 28.63
C ALA A 270 8.57 -13.26 27.47
N LYS A 271 7.42 -13.86 27.14
CA LYS A 271 7.24 -14.67 25.93
C LYS A 271 6.86 -13.87 24.69
N VAL A 272 6.45 -12.63 24.89
CA VAL A 272 6.10 -11.67 23.84
C VAL A 272 7.18 -10.61 23.78
N ALA A 273 7.73 -10.36 22.58
CA ALA A 273 8.67 -9.29 22.34
C ALA A 273 8.07 -8.20 21.46
N PHE A 274 8.39 -6.94 21.72
CA PHE A 274 7.99 -5.82 20.90
C PHE A 274 9.12 -5.37 19.96
N PHE A 275 8.86 -5.48 18.66
CA PHE A 275 9.66 -4.87 17.62
C PHE A 275 9.24 -3.40 17.42
N THR A 276 10.03 -2.48 17.97
CA THR A 276 9.77 -1.04 17.94
C THR A 276 9.99 -0.48 16.53
N GLY A 277 11.00 -0.98 15.82
CA GLY A 277 11.48 -0.38 14.58
C GLY A 277 12.07 1.02 14.81
N CYS A 278 12.52 1.66 13.73
CA CYS A 278 13.34 2.87 13.87
C CYS A 278 12.54 4.15 14.22
N MET A 279 11.27 4.24 13.81
CA MET A 279 10.45 5.44 14.06
C MET A 279 9.97 5.52 15.50
N ILE A 280 9.51 4.40 16.06
CA ILE A 280 9.04 4.36 17.45
C ILE A 280 10.23 4.59 18.38
N ASP A 281 11.38 3.97 18.12
CA ASP A 281 12.55 4.11 18.99
C ASP A 281 13.06 5.57 19.13
N TYR A 282 13.04 6.37 18.04
CA TYR A 282 13.71 7.69 18.02
C TYR A 282 12.85 8.91 17.67
N LYS A 283 11.67 8.73 17.05
CA LYS A 283 10.84 9.86 16.58
C LYS A 283 9.47 9.92 17.22
N LEU A 284 8.89 8.77 17.53
CA LEU A 284 7.56 8.65 18.12
C LEU A 284 7.61 7.69 19.35
N PRO A 285 8.51 7.94 20.34
CA PRO A 285 8.74 7.03 21.47
C PRO A 285 7.53 6.86 22.40
N TRP A 286 6.63 7.85 22.44
CA TRP A 286 5.37 7.75 23.19
C TRP A 286 4.51 6.56 22.76
N ILE A 287 4.61 6.09 21.50
CA ILE A 287 3.89 4.88 21.06
C ILE A 287 4.36 3.65 21.84
N ALA A 288 5.66 3.57 22.17
CA ALA A 288 6.19 2.48 22.99
C ALA A 288 5.83 2.67 24.47
N GLU A 289 5.85 3.91 25.00
CA GLU A 289 5.36 4.21 26.35
C GLU A 289 3.92 3.73 26.52
N TYR A 290 3.01 4.15 25.63
CA TYR A 290 1.61 3.78 25.66
C TYR A 290 1.38 2.27 25.53
N LEU A 291 2.23 1.57 24.76
CA LEU A 291 2.15 0.11 24.68
C LEU A 291 2.53 -0.53 26.02
N VAL A 292 3.64 -0.10 26.63
CA VAL A 292 4.10 -0.64 27.92
C VAL A 292 3.06 -0.36 29.01
N GLU A 293 2.57 0.89 29.11
CA GLU A 293 1.54 1.27 30.08
C GLU A 293 0.25 0.46 29.91
N LEU A 294 -0.23 0.29 28.68
CA LEU A 294 -1.40 -0.54 28.40
C LEU A 294 -1.15 -1.99 28.81
N PHE A 295 0.03 -2.54 28.48
CA PHE A 295 0.35 -3.93 28.78
C PHE A 295 0.45 -4.17 30.29
N ASP A 296 0.99 -3.23 31.06
CA ASP A 296 1.00 -3.31 32.52
C ASP A 296 -0.42 -3.32 33.11
N LYS A 297 -1.34 -2.49 32.58
CA LYS A 297 -2.76 -2.49 32.97
C LYS A 297 -3.46 -3.81 32.63
N LEU A 298 -3.17 -4.36 31.44
CA LEU A 298 -3.68 -5.66 30.99
C LEU A 298 -2.96 -6.86 31.63
N LYS A 299 -1.92 -6.62 32.45
CA LYS A 299 -1.06 -7.65 33.05
C LYS A 299 -0.43 -8.59 32.02
N ILE A 300 -0.05 -8.02 30.87
CA ILE A 300 0.66 -8.70 29.79
C ILE A 300 2.14 -8.40 29.94
N GLU A 301 2.95 -9.43 30.12
CA GLU A 301 4.41 -9.24 30.08
C GLU A 301 4.88 -9.12 28.63
N VAL A 302 5.60 -8.04 28.36
CA VAL A 302 6.32 -7.80 27.10
C VAL A 302 7.77 -7.50 27.40
N ASP A 303 8.65 -7.92 26.50
CA ASP A 303 10.05 -7.58 26.49
C ASP A 303 10.38 -6.73 25.25
N ILE A 304 11.38 -5.87 25.35
CA ILE A 304 11.84 -5.00 24.27
C ILE A 304 13.35 -5.20 24.14
N PRO A 305 13.78 -6.17 23.32
CA PRO A 305 15.20 -6.53 23.22
C PRO A 305 16.02 -5.39 22.61
N GLU A 306 17.15 -5.04 23.24
CA GLU A 306 18.07 -3.99 22.76
C GLU A 306 18.74 -4.34 21.43
N GLY A 307 19.00 -5.62 21.18
CA GLY A 307 19.72 -6.08 19.99
C GLY A 307 18.98 -5.92 18.66
N GLN A 308 17.68 -5.58 18.67
CA GLN A 308 16.89 -5.48 17.45
C GLN A 308 17.43 -4.36 16.53
N VAL A 309 17.48 -4.62 15.23
CA VAL A 309 17.97 -3.69 14.20
C VAL A 309 16.86 -3.27 13.24
N CYS A 310 17.15 -2.42 12.25
CA CYS A 310 16.21 -2.07 11.21
C CYS A 310 15.58 -3.32 10.57
N CYS A 311 14.27 -3.29 10.34
CA CYS A 311 13.58 -4.39 9.67
C CYS A 311 14.00 -4.55 8.19
N GLY A 312 14.65 -3.54 7.60
CA GLY A 312 15.08 -3.53 6.20
C GLY A 312 14.05 -2.98 5.21
N SER A 313 12.83 -2.65 5.66
CA SER A 313 11.74 -2.20 4.77
C SER A 313 12.15 -1.06 3.84
N PRO A 314 12.72 0.08 4.31
CA PRO A 314 13.07 1.18 3.41
C PRO A 314 14.11 0.80 2.35
N LEU A 315 15.00 -0.15 2.65
CA LEU A 315 16.06 -0.61 1.76
C LEU A 315 15.52 -1.55 0.69
N LEU A 316 14.69 -2.53 1.07
CA LEU A 316 13.94 -3.37 0.12
C LEU A 316 13.17 -2.52 -0.88
N ARG A 317 12.36 -1.56 -0.38
CA ARG A 317 11.51 -0.73 -1.23
C ARG A 317 12.30 0.20 -2.14
N THR A 318 13.57 0.50 -1.84
CA THR A 318 14.45 1.34 -2.68
C THR A 318 15.44 0.51 -3.52
N GLY A 319 15.37 -0.82 -3.47
CA GLY A 319 16.22 -1.74 -4.24
C GLY A 319 17.56 -2.10 -3.60
N GLN A 320 17.85 -1.58 -2.41
CA GLN A 320 19.11 -1.78 -1.70
C GLN A 320 19.10 -3.09 -0.91
N VAL A 321 18.98 -4.22 -1.64
CA VAL A 321 18.66 -5.54 -1.07
C VAL A 321 19.87 -6.33 -0.55
N ASP A 322 21.08 -5.89 -0.87
CA ASP A 322 22.35 -6.57 -0.55
C ASP A 322 22.60 -6.73 0.95
N ILE A 323 22.14 -5.78 1.76
CA ILE A 323 22.28 -5.76 3.22
C ILE A 323 21.22 -6.57 3.96
N MET A 324 20.17 -7.04 3.26
CA MET A 324 19.05 -7.71 3.90
C MET A 324 19.42 -8.97 4.68
N PRO A 325 20.29 -9.88 4.18
CA PRO A 325 20.69 -11.07 4.93
C PRO A 325 21.25 -10.73 6.32
N GLU A 326 22.11 -9.72 6.42
CA GLU A 326 22.71 -9.31 7.70
C GLU A 326 21.65 -8.79 8.69
N LEU A 327 20.69 -7.98 8.22
CA LEU A 327 19.62 -7.45 9.06
C LEU A 327 18.66 -8.55 9.52
N VAL A 328 18.34 -9.49 8.62
CA VAL A 328 17.49 -10.64 8.89
C VAL A 328 18.13 -11.54 9.95
N ASP A 329 19.40 -11.89 9.79
CA ASP A 329 20.13 -12.75 10.72
C ASP A 329 20.22 -12.11 12.12
N LYS A 330 20.56 -10.82 12.20
CA LYS A 330 20.62 -10.07 13.46
C LYS A 330 19.27 -10.07 14.18
N ASN A 331 18.19 -9.77 13.47
CA ASN A 331 16.85 -9.78 14.07
C ASN A 331 16.40 -11.20 14.42
N TYR A 332 16.71 -12.21 13.61
CA TYR A 332 16.40 -13.59 13.94
C TYR A 332 17.07 -14.02 15.24
N GLU A 333 18.37 -13.76 15.40
CA GLU A 333 19.10 -14.09 16.63
C GLU A 333 18.51 -13.41 17.87
N VAL A 334 17.97 -12.20 17.71
CA VAL A 334 17.30 -11.47 18.79
C VAL A 334 15.93 -12.07 19.11
N PHE A 335 15.14 -12.47 18.10
CA PHE A 335 13.73 -12.78 18.27
C PHE A 335 13.38 -14.28 18.27
N LYS A 336 14.31 -15.18 17.93
CA LYS A 336 14.05 -16.62 17.74
C LYS A 336 13.50 -17.36 18.96
N ASP A 337 13.80 -16.88 20.17
CA ASP A 337 13.41 -17.54 21.43
C ASP A 337 12.07 -17.00 22.01
N TYR A 338 11.45 -16.00 21.37
CA TYR A 338 10.13 -15.50 21.76
C TYR A 338 9.01 -16.25 21.07
N ASP A 339 7.90 -16.42 21.78
CA ASP A 339 6.72 -17.11 21.25
C ASP A 339 5.95 -16.20 20.27
N THR A 340 6.04 -14.87 20.43
CA THR A 340 5.39 -13.88 19.54
C THR A 340 6.19 -12.58 19.49
N VAL A 341 6.36 -12.04 18.27
CA VAL A 341 6.93 -10.72 18.03
C VAL A 341 5.81 -9.78 17.61
N ILE A 342 5.46 -8.81 18.47
CA ILE A 342 4.46 -7.80 18.13
C ILE A 342 5.12 -6.57 17.50
N THR A 343 4.37 -5.84 16.66
CA THR A 343 4.82 -4.55 16.15
C THR A 343 3.64 -3.60 15.96
N VAL A 344 3.90 -2.30 16.18
CA VAL A 344 2.96 -1.19 15.95
C VAL A 344 3.39 -0.46 14.67
N CYS A 345 3.81 -1.19 13.64
CA CYS A 345 4.28 -0.58 12.40
C CYS A 345 3.99 -1.48 11.21
N ALA A 346 3.05 -1.04 10.37
CA ALA A 346 2.64 -1.78 9.18
C ALA A 346 3.80 -2.15 8.25
N GLY A 347 4.80 -1.27 8.11
CA GLY A 347 5.99 -1.55 7.29
C GLY A 347 6.93 -2.58 7.90
N CYS A 348 7.16 -2.52 9.21
CA CYS A 348 7.95 -3.55 9.91
C CYS A 348 7.22 -4.89 9.88
N GLY A 349 5.92 -4.91 10.24
CA GLY A 349 5.08 -6.11 10.23
C GLY A 349 5.08 -6.81 8.87
N ALA A 350 4.81 -6.08 7.78
CA ALA A 350 4.84 -6.67 6.44
C ALA A 350 6.22 -7.21 6.04
N THR A 351 7.30 -6.55 6.46
CA THR A 351 8.67 -6.98 6.11
C THR A 351 9.06 -8.24 6.90
N LEU A 352 8.84 -8.24 8.21
CA LEU A 352 9.13 -9.36 9.10
C LEU A 352 8.24 -10.58 8.79
N LYS A 353 6.95 -10.37 8.49
CA LYS A 353 5.98 -11.44 8.22
C LYS A 353 6.12 -12.02 6.81
N ASN A 354 6.31 -11.17 5.79
CA ASN A 354 6.22 -11.61 4.39
C ASN A 354 7.55 -11.65 3.63
N ASN A 355 8.54 -10.82 3.99
CA ASN A 355 9.81 -10.76 3.25
C ASN A 355 10.92 -11.57 3.92
N TYR A 356 10.97 -11.69 5.25
CA TYR A 356 11.97 -12.52 5.94
C TYR A 356 11.92 -14.01 5.53
N PRO A 357 10.76 -14.61 5.24
CA PRO A 357 10.70 -15.98 4.72
C PRO A 357 11.46 -16.20 3.42
N GLU A 358 11.61 -15.16 2.57
CA GLU A 358 12.42 -15.24 1.34
C GLU A 358 13.93 -15.41 1.65
N TYR A 359 14.36 -15.09 2.86
CA TYR A 359 15.72 -15.25 3.38
C TYR A 359 15.86 -16.47 4.32
N GLY A 360 14.85 -17.34 4.40
CA GLY A 360 14.88 -18.56 5.23
C GLY A 360 14.59 -18.33 6.72
N VAL A 361 14.12 -17.13 7.10
CA VAL A 361 13.76 -16.80 8.48
C VAL A 361 12.25 -16.67 8.62
N GLN A 362 11.69 -17.37 9.60
CA GLN A 362 10.29 -17.26 9.97
C GLN A 362 10.16 -16.91 11.45
N LEU A 363 9.52 -15.79 11.74
CA LEU A 363 9.18 -15.34 13.08
C LEU A 363 7.64 -15.35 13.23
N ASN A 364 7.13 -15.61 14.43
CA ASN A 364 5.70 -15.46 14.71
C ASN A 364 5.38 -13.97 14.95
N VAL A 365 5.18 -13.23 13.86
CA VAL A 365 4.96 -11.78 13.88
C VAL A 365 3.48 -11.45 13.91
N MET A 366 3.04 -10.59 14.83
CA MET A 366 1.68 -10.07 14.89
C MET A 366 1.68 -8.55 14.83
N ASP A 367 0.74 -7.97 14.08
CA ASP A 367 0.40 -6.57 14.27
C ASP A 367 -0.27 -6.40 15.64
N ILE A 368 -0.06 -5.25 16.28
CA ILE A 368 -0.65 -4.97 17.59
C ILE A 368 -2.18 -5.10 17.60
N SER A 369 -2.85 -4.76 16.49
CA SER A 369 -4.31 -4.89 16.39
C SER A 369 -4.79 -6.33 16.37
N GLU A 370 -4.05 -7.24 15.71
CA GLU A 370 -4.31 -8.69 15.79
C GLU A 370 -4.11 -9.17 17.23
N PHE A 371 -3.02 -8.74 17.87
CA PHE A 371 -2.67 -9.21 19.20
C PHE A 371 -3.68 -8.78 20.27
N LEU A 372 -4.26 -7.58 20.14
CA LEU A 372 -5.16 -7.01 21.15
C LEU A 372 -6.63 -7.39 21.01
N GLN A 373 -7.08 -7.96 19.89
CA GLN A 373 -8.52 -8.21 19.63
C GLN A 373 -9.29 -8.81 20.81
N ASP A 374 -8.75 -9.87 21.42
CA ASP A 374 -9.39 -10.60 22.52
C ASP A 374 -8.79 -10.30 23.90
N LYS A 375 -7.93 -9.28 23.98
CA LYS A 375 -7.20 -8.93 25.22
C LYS A 375 -7.69 -7.63 25.86
N LEU A 376 -8.48 -6.84 25.14
CA LEU A 376 -9.07 -5.62 25.66
C LEU A 376 -10.31 -5.94 26.49
N ASN A 377 -10.42 -5.34 27.68
CA ASN A 377 -11.60 -5.43 28.53
C ASN A 377 -12.34 -4.09 28.55
N PRO A 378 -13.50 -3.96 27.88
CA PRO A 378 -14.28 -2.72 27.89
C PRO A 378 -14.64 -2.26 29.30
N ASP A 379 -14.82 -3.15 30.27
CA ASP A 379 -15.19 -2.79 31.65
C ASP A 379 -14.10 -1.99 32.36
N ASP A 380 -12.85 -2.18 31.98
CA ASP A 380 -11.69 -1.45 32.52
C ASP A 380 -11.44 -0.12 31.79
N MET A 381 -12.21 0.17 30.73
CA MET A 381 -12.06 1.39 29.95
C MET A 381 -12.93 2.54 30.48
N ASN A 382 -12.34 3.73 30.49
CA ASN A 382 -13.04 4.99 30.63
C ASN A 382 -13.81 5.36 29.35
N GLU A 383 -14.85 6.17 29.53
CA GLU A 383 -15.64 6.70 28.43
C GLU A 383 -14.91 7.89 27.79
N LEU A 384 -14.73 7.83 26.47
CA LEU A 384 -14.08 8.85 25.67
C LEU A 384 -15.11 9.51 24.75
N ASP A 385 -15.55 10.73 25.07
CA ASP A 385 -16.43 11.52 24.20
C ASP A 385 -15.61 12.08 23.02
N LEU A 386 -15.31 11.21 22.04
CA LEU A 386 -14.45 11.49 20.90
C LEU A 386 -15.07 10.94 19.61
N LYS A 387 -14.97 11.72 18.55
CA LYS A 387 -15.25 11.28 17.17
C LYS A 387 -13.93 10.96 16.49
N VAL A 388 -13.81 9.77 15.91
CA VAL A 388 -12.57 9.34 15.26
C VAL A 388 -12.83 8.73 13.89
N THR A 389 -11.86 8.90 13.00
CA THR A 389 -11.78 8.16 11.73
C THR A 389 -10.52 7.30 11.67
N TYR A 390 -10.39 6.42 10.67
CA TYR A 390 -9.24 5.51 10.56
C TYR A 390 -8.58 5.58 9.19
N HIS A 391 -7.25 5.72 9.19
CA HIS A 391 -6.43 5.53 8.00
C HIS A 391 -5.81 4.13 8.00
N ASP A 392 -6.21 3.32 7.02
CA ASP A 392 -5.63 2.00 6.74
C ASP A 392 -4.22 2.13 6.14
N PRO A 393 -3.15 1.73 6.86
CA PRO A 393 -1.81 1.68 6.28
C PRO A 393 -1.74 0.64 5.16
N CYS A 394 -1.18 1.01 4.01
CA CYS A 394 -1.15 0.13 2.84
C CYS A 394 -0.48 -1.23 3.09
N HIS A 395 0.64 -1.28 3.81
CA HIS A 395 1.31 -2.53 4.17
C HIS A 395 0.52 -3.37 5.19
N LEU A 396 -0.44 -2.80 5.92
CA LEU A 396 -1.31 -3.55 6.83
C LEU A 396 -2.43 -4.23 6.02
N VAL A 397 -3.21 -3.43 5.29
CA VAL A 397 -4.39 -3.92 4.55
C VAL A 397 -4.06 -4.71 3.28
N ARG A 398 -3.00 -4.37 2.55
CA ARG A 398 -2.67 -5.03 1.27
C ARG A 398 -1.60 -6.11 1.36
N SER A 399 -0.65 -5.97 2.30
CA SER A 399 0.42 -6.97 2.46
C SER A 399 0.13 -7.97 3.57
N GLN A 400 -0.43 -7.53 4.70
CA GLN A 400 -0.75 -8.42 5.82
C GLN A 400 -2.22 -8.88 5.84
N ASN A 401 -3.08 -8.27 5.00
CA ASN A 401 -4.53 -8.54 4.93
C ASN A 401 -5.27 -8.28 6.26
N ILE A 402 -4.80 -7.29 7.01
CA ILE A 402 -5.39 -6.85 8.28
C ILE A 402 -6.18 -5.58 8.04
N SER A 403 -7.48 -5.59 8.34
CA SER A 403 -8.39 -4.45 8.12
C SER A 403 -9.55 -4.39 9.09
N GLU A 404 -10.01 -5.52 9.58
CA GLU A 404 -11.14 -5.57 10.53
C GLU A 404 -10.66 -5.37 11.97
N GLU A 405 -9.47 -5.86 12.29
CA GLU A 405 -8.85 -5.80 13.62
C GLU A 405 -8.83 -4.37 14.18
N PRO A 406 -8.33 -3.35 13.45
CA PRO A 406 -8.30 -1.99 13.98
C PRO A 406 -9.70 -1.42 14.16
N ARG A 407 -10.64 -1.74 13.26
CA ARG A 407 -12.04 -1.28 13.34
C ARG A 407 -12.78 -1.90 14.51
N ASN A 408 -12.53 -3.17 14.80
CA ASN A 408 -13.10 -3.87 15.95
C ASN A 408 -12.63 -3.24 17.26
N ILE A 409 -11.33 -2.89 17.34
CA ILE A 409 -10.79 -2.15 18.48
C ILE A 409 -11.51 -0.80 18.63
N LEU A 410 -11.56 0.02 17.57
CA LEU A 410 -12.20 1.34 17.62
C LEU A 410 -13.66 1.28 18.07
N LYS A 411 -14.43 0.31 17.57
CA LYS A 411 -15.85 0.11 17.93
C LYS A 411 -16.05 -0.43 19.35
N SER A 412 -15.01 -1.00 19.97
CA SER A 412 -15.07 -1.51 21.34
C SER A 412 -14.86 -0.42 22.40
N LEU A 413 -14.32 0.75 22.01
CA LEU A 413 -14.03 1.85 22.93
C LEU A 413 -15.33 2.56 23.36
N LYS A 414 -15.51 2.73 24.66
CA LYS A 414 -16.69 3.40 25.24
C LYS A 414 -16.70 4.88 24.88
N GLY A 415 -17.85 5.40 24.44
CA GLY A 415 -18.03 6.81 24.08
C GLY A 415 -17.50 7.21 22.69
N VAL A 416 -16.65 6.38 22.07
CA VAL A 416 -16.02 6.72 20.79
C VAL A 416 -16.99 6.54 19.62
N GLU A 417 -17.24 7.61 18.87
CA GLU A 417 -17.98 7.58 17.61
C GLU A 417 -17.00 7.33 16.44
N PHE A 418 -17.03 6.12 15.86
CA PHE A 418 -16.22 5.79 14.69
C PHE A 418 -16.91 6.17 13.37
N ILE A 419 -16.29 7.08 12.61
CA ILE A 419 -16.75 7.55 11.31
C ILE A 419 -15.76 7.09 10.23
N GLU A 420 -16.19 6.18 9.37
CA GLU A 420 -15.37 5.66 8.27
C GLU A 420 -15.16 6.74 7.18
N MET A 421 -13.91 6.99 6.80
CA MET A 421 -13.60 7.89 5.70
C MET A 421 -13.88 7.26 4.33
N GLU A 422 -14.03 8.07 3.28
CA GLU A 422 -14.43 7.60 1.95
C GLU A 422 -13.45 6.57 1.34
N LYS A 423 -12.14 6.81 1.48
CA LYS A 423 -11.07 5.93 0.95
C LYS A 423 -10.00 5.71 2.03
N PRO A 424 -10.27 4.87 3.04
CA PRO A 424 -9.39 4.75 4.20
C PRO A 424 -8.01 4.21 3.82
N ASP A 425 -7.95 3.31 2.83
CA ASP A 425 -6.74 2.66 2.32
C ASP A 425 -5.99 3.46 1.24
N GLN A 426 -6.46 4.64 0.84
CA GLN A 426 -5.68 5.51 -0.05
C GLN A 426 -4.33 5.84 0.60
N CYS A 427 -3.24 5.61 -0.15
CA CYS A 427 -1.87 5.76 0.32
C CYS A 427 -1.61 7.16 0.90
N CYS A 428 -0.97 7.24 2.07
CA CYS A 428 -0.56 8.51 2.68
C CYS A 428 0.60 9.19 1.93
N GLY A 429 1.31 8.50 1.04
CA GLY A 429 2.41 9.03 0.23
C GLY A 429 3.82 8.73 0.73
N ALA A 430 4.01 8.30 1.98
CA ALA A 430 5.35 8.22 2.58
C ALA A 430 6.21 7.02 2.13
N GLY A 431 5.57 5.92 1.71
CA GLY A 431 6.22 4.65 1.39
C GLY A 431 7.11 4.68 0.14
N GLY A 432 7.77 3.56 -0.16
CA GLY A 432 8.56 3.41 -1.40
C GLY A 432 9.83 4.28 -1.48
N GLY A 433 10.23 4.91 -0.37
CA GLY A 433 11.28 5.93 -0.35
C GLY A 433 10.82 7.30 -0.86
N VAL A 434 9.53 7.49 -1.17
CA VAL A 434 9.02 8.72 -1.79
C VAL A 434 9.16 9.91 -0.83
N LYS A 435 8.87 9.76 0.47
CA LYS A 435 9.04 10.87 1.44
C LYS A 435 10.46 11.46 1.45
N SER A 436 11.49 10.63 1.31
CA SER A 436 12.89 11.07 1.29
C SER A 436 13.38 11.51 -0.09
N GLY A 437 12.89 10.86 -1.17
CA GLY A 437 13.41 11.07 -2.53
C GLY A 437 12.62 12.08 -3.37
N LYS A 438 11.31 12.19 -3.10
CA LYS A 438 10.31 12.98 -3.84
C LYS A 438 9.25 13.52 -2.85
N PRO A 439 9.64 14.32 -1.84
CA PRO A 439 8.77 14.76 -0.76
C PRO A 439 7.49 15.46 -1.24
N GLU A 440 7.54 16.16 -2.37
CA GLU A 440 6.41 16.84 -3.01
C GLU A 440 5.29 15.86 -3.41
N ILE A 441 5.63 14.66 -3.87
CA ILE A 441 4.64 13.61 -4.19
C ILE A 441 4.03 13.07 -2.89
N ALA A 442 4.86 12.82 -1.87
CA ALA A 442 4.40 12.31 -0.59
C ALA A 442 3.44 13.29 0.10
N GLU A 443 3.73 14.60 0.00
CA GLU A 443 2.91 15.68 0.52
C GLU A 443 1.59 15.83 -0.26
N ALA A 444 1.63 15.84 -1.60
CA ALA A 444 0.42 15.98 -2.41
C ALA A 444 -0.59 14.83 -2.21
N LEU A 445 -0.09 13.63 -1.88
CA LEU A 445 -0.92 12.47 -1.49
C LEU A 445 -1.50 12.62 -0.08
N ALA A 446 -0.71 13.09 0.87
CA ALA A 446 -1.17 13.37 2.23
C ALA A 446 -2.18 14.51 2.27
N ASP A 447 -2.02 15.55 1.45
CA ASP A 447 -2.95 16.68 1.36
C ASP A 447 -4.36 16.25 0.90
N GLU A 448 -4.45 15.32 -0.07
CA GLU A 448 -5.74 14.73 -0.48
C GLU A 448 -6.33 13.85 0.62
N LYS A 449 -5.49 13.16 1.40
CA LYS A 449 -5.95 12.42 2.57
C LYS A 449 -6.54 13.37 3.61
N VAL A 450 -5.90 14.50 3.87
CA VAL A 450 -6.41 15.56 4.75
C VAL A 450 -7.74 16.11 4.23
N ASP A 451 -7.89 16.34 2.92
CA ASP A 451 -9.18 16.78 2.36
C ASP A 451 -10.32 15.79 2.61
N MET A 452 -10.03 14.49 2.69
CA MET A 452 -11.03 13.48 3.06
C MET A 452 -11.32 13.48 4.55
N ILE A 453 -10.30 13.73 5.38
CA ILE A 453 -10.44 13.80 6.84
C ILE A 453 -11.22 15.05 7.25
N ASP A 454 -10.91 16.23 6.69
CA ASP A 454 -11.54 17.51 7.04
C ASP A 454 -13.02 17.61 6.63
N LYS A 455 -13.48 16.72 5.74
CA LYS A 455 -14.91 16.56 5.45
C LYS A 455 -15.66 15.87 6.60
N LEU A 456 -14.93 15.20 7.47
CA LEU A 456 -15.45 14.54 8.66
C LEU A 456 -15.24 15.51 9.84
N ASP A 457 -16.30 15.76 10.60
CA ASP A 457 -16.24 16.49 11.87
C ASP A 457 -15.73 15.53 12.95
N VAL A 458 -14.43 15.21 12.94
CA VAL A 458 -13.77 14.26 13.85
C VAL A 458 -12.65 14.94 14.63
N ASP A 459 -12.40 14.48 15.85
CA ASP A 459 -11.31 14.97 16.70
C ASP A 459 -9.96 14.41 16.24
N TYR A 460 -9.96 13.13 15.85
CA TYR A 460 -8.75 12.42 15.47
C TYR A 460 -8.90 11.55 14.21
N VAL A 461 -7.84 11.53 13.41
CA VAL A 461 -7.57 10.42 12.48
C VAL A 461 -6.63 9.44 13.16
N VAL A 462 -7.08 8.20 13.32
CA VAL A 462 -6.31 7.13 13.96
C VAL A 462 -5.59 6.33 12.90
N THR A 463 -4.35 5.93 13.19
CA THR A 463 -3.62 4.96 12.36
C THR A 463 -2.71 4.10 13.22
N ILE A 464 -2.28 2.94 12.69
CA ILE A 464 -1.33 2.07 13.38
C ILE A 464 0.11 2.36 12.96
N CYS A 465 0.32 2.90 11.76
CA CYS A 465 1.65 3.00 11.18
C CYS A 465 2.33 4.34 11.54
N PRO A 466 3.52 4.32 12.20
CA PRO A 466 4.23 5.53 12.61
C PRO A 466 4.66 6.39 11.41
N PHE A 467 4.95 5.77 10.26
CA PHE A 467 5.22 6.51 9.02
C PHE A 467 3.98 7.21 8.45
N CYS A 468 2.79 6.61 8.61
CA CYS A 468 1.54 7.25 8.20
C CYS A 468 1.18 8.39 9.14
N GLU A 469 1.30 8.18 10.44
CA GLU A 469 1.11 9.20 11.48
C GLU A 469 2.01 10.41 11.21
N TYR A 470 3.31 10.18 10.99
CA TYR A 470 4.26 11.24 10.70
C TYR A 470 3.87 12.04 9.44
N ASN A 471 3.61 11.36 8.31
CA ASN A 471 3.36 12.08 7.05
C ASN A 471 1.98 12.76 6.99
N ILE A 472 0.94 12.13 7.53
CA ILE A 472 -0.39 12.75 7.62
C ILE A 472 -0.35 13.93 8.59
N GLY A 473 0.38 13.79 9.70
CA GLY A 473 0.54 14.85 10.71
C GLY A 473 1.22 16.09 10.15
N ASP A 474 2.25 15.94 9.30
CA ASP A 474 2.87 17.05 8.59
C ASP A 474 1.85 17.83 7.75
N SER A 475 1.04 17.14 6.93
CA SER A 475 0.02 17.78 6.09
C SER A 475 -1.12 18.39 6.90
N LEU A 476 -1.59 17.75 7.98
CA LEU A 476 -2.63 18.32 8.87
C LEU A 476 -2.16 19.65 9.46
N LYS A 477 -0.92 19.70 9.98
CA LYS A 477 -0.31 20.91 10.53
C LYS A 477 -0.17 21.99 9.46
N LYS A 478 0.37 21.64 8.28
CA LYS A 478 0.55 22.58 7.16
C LYS A 478 -0.78 23.20 6.71
N LYS A 479 -1.85 22.39 6.65
CA LYS A 479 -3.18 22.84 6.21
C LYS A 479 -3.98 23.53 7.31
N GLY A 480 -3.47 23.58 8.55
CA GLY A 480 -4.17 24.17 9.68
C GLY A 480 -5.46 23.42 10.01
N SER A 481 -5.49 22.11 9.81
CA SER A 481 -6.63 21.27 10.17
C SER A 481 -6.87 21.33 11.68
N LYS A 482 -8.14 21.22 12.07
CA LYS A 482 -8.55 21.09 13.48
C LYS A 482 -8.35 19.66 13.99
N THR A 483 -8.33 18.69 13.08
CA THR A 483 -8.14 17.27 13.37
C THR A 483 -6.66 16.99 13.60
N SER A 484 -6.35 16.17 14.59
CA SER A 484 -4.99 15.66 14.81
C SER A 484 -4.88 14.19 14.40
N VAL A 485 -3.67 13.75 14.05
CA VAL A 485 -3.40 12.32 13.83
C VAL A 485 -2.81 11.72 15.09
N ILE A 486 -3.29 10.54 15.47
CA ILE A 486 -2.77 9.78 16.61
C ILE A 486 -2.56 8.31 16.24
N ASN A 487 -1.64 7.67 16.95
CA ASN A 487 -1.52 6.22 16.89
C ASN A 487 -2.70 5.54 17.60
N ILE A 488 -3.08 4.33 17.19
CA ILE A 488 -4.08 3.54 17.93
C ILE A 488 -3.66 3.33 19.39
N MET A 489 -2.36 3.25 19.66
CA MET A 489 -1.84 3.07 21.01
C MET A 489 -2.12 4.25 21.92
N GLU A 490 -2.07 5.47 21.39
CA GLU A 490 -2.44 6.66 22.15
C GLU A 490 -3.93 6.65 22.51
N LEU A 491 -4.79 6.31 21.54
CA LEU A 491 -6.23 6.23 21.79
C LEU A 491 -6.58 5.15 22.82
N LEU A 492 -5.92 4.00 22.74
CA LEU A 492 -6.06 2.94 23.74
C LEU A 492 -5.56 3.39 25.11
N ASN A 493 -4.44 4.12 25.18
CA ASN A 493 -3.96 4.59 26.48
C ASN A 493 -4.95 5.56 27.13
N LYS A 494 -5.51 6.51 26.36
CA LYS A 494 -6.59 7.40 26.84
C LYS A 494 -7.80 6.62 27.38
N ALA A 495 -8.14 5.50 26.75
CA ALA A 495 -9.25 4.67 27.20
C ALA A 495 -8.97 3.94 28.52
N TYR A 496 -7.70 3.71 28.89
CA TYR A 496 -7.30 2.96 30.09
C TYR A 496 -6.64 3.82 31.16
N GLU A 497 -6.30 5.08 30.90
CA GLU A 497 -6.12 6.12 31.94
C GLU A 497 -7.35 6.17 32.81
#